data_AF-A0A918UR59-F1
#
_entry.id   AF-A0A918UR59-F1
#
_cell.length_a   1.000
_cell.length_b   1.000
_cell.length_c   1.000
_cell.angle_alpha   90.00
_cell.angle_beta   90.00
_cell.angle_gamma   90.00
#
_symmetry.space_group_name_H-M   'P 1'
#
loop_
_entity.id
_entity.type
_entity.pdbx_description
1 polymer ?
#
loop_
_entity_poly.entity_id
_entity_poly.type
_entity_poly.pdbx_seq_one_letter_code
_entity_poly.pdbx_strand_id
1 'polypeptide(L)'
;MADSSVPEGPGLGSGYAAALESLRSTAKWLLTAFAGIAAALTAGLQLTGIGALPPTSWRLWAALAGLGTALATLGYMASSASAVLTQDWVTLNTFTDRDIESQLTDVPGHERRRRFDRVAERIEDNRHELYGHAAPDLPGLHRRLREADEKIHTAADPASREAAVRRAAELRSAAREVVQCANYYATLDLYRRMKTRLTWAALVAAVAIGVFAYASSPPKPQDPVDVRIHLAAPAGRCPPPPARCGSEGLGLTRGQHVHDHDAAFGVVLLDLVFVHLPEDDEVTDGQQHGAESVGRHAHPRDREVMVPTEGNSERIGQFLTLGSPHLAQELFGRTGQPYLLLHTSPYERPIV
;
A
#
# COMPACT_ATOMS: atom_id res chain seq x y z
N MET A 1 20.32 7.69 48.35
CA MET A 1 19.14 7.16 47.64
C MET A 1 19.45 7.30 46.16
N ALA A 2 20.15 6.30 45.61
CA ALA A 2 20.64 6.34 44.23
C ALA A 2 19.58 5.68 43.35
N ASP A 3 19.00 6.48 42.46
CA ASP A 3 18.05 6.03 41.44
C ASP A 3 18.80 5.09 40.49
N SER A 4 18.60 3.79 40.71
CA SER A 4 19.17 2.70 39.91
C SER A 4 18.11 2.25 38.92
N SER A 5 17.65 3.18 38.08
CA SER A 5 16.96 2.83 36.85
C SER A 5 17.97 2.16 35.93
N VAL A 6 18.08 0.84 36.07
CA VAL A 6 18.67 0.00 35.03
C VAL A 6 17.94 0.40 33.75
N PRO A 7 18.64 0.87 32.70
CA PRO A 7 17.99 1.17 31.43
C PRO A 7 17.36 -0.13 30.97
N GLU A 8 16.04 -0.21 31.06
CA GLU A 8 15.28 -1.30 30.45
C GLU A 8 15.63 -1.23 28.97
N GLY A 9 16.52 -2.13 28.54
CA GLY A 9 16.81 -2.30 27.12
C GLY A 9 15.47 -2.46 26.40
N PRO A 10 15.30 -1.89 25.20
CA PRO A 10 14.02 -1.89 24.51
C PRO A 10 13.51 -3.33 24.44
N GLY A 11 12.54 -3.65 25.30
CA GLY A 11 12.01 -5.01 25.40
C GLY A 11 11.51 -5.42 24.02
N LEU A 12 11.73 -6.66 23.61
CA LEU A 12 11.39 -7.14 22.27
C LEU A 12 9.92 -6.84 21.90
N GLY A 13 9.01 -6.79 22.90
CA GLY A 13 7.62 -6.36 22.74
C GLY A 13 7.44 -4.95 22.15
N SER A 14 8.30 -3.99 22.51
CA SER A 14 8.27 -2.62 21.98
C SER A 14 8.50 -2.57 20.46
N GLY A 15 9.35 -3.46 19.93
CA GLY A 15 9.61 -3.58 18.50
C GLY A 15 8.38 -4.05 17.71
N TYR A 16 7.63 -5.02 18.24
CA TYR A 16 6.42 -5.53 17.58
C TYR A 16 5.30 -4.49 17.51
N ALA A 17 5.11 -3.72 18.59
CA ALA A 17 4.13 -2.64 18.61
C ALA A 17 4.46 -1.54 17.58
N ALA A 18 5.72 -1.13 17.49
CA ALA A 18 6.17 -0.15 16.49
C ALA A 18 6.00 -0.68 15.06
N ALA A 19 6.32 -1.96 14.82
CA ALA A 19 6.14 -2.58 13.51
C ALA A 19 4.66 -2.68 13.11
N LEU A 20 3.76 -2.98 14.06
CA LEU A 20 2.31 -2.97 13.83
C LEU A 20 1.79 -1.57 13.46
N GLU A 21 2.25 -0.52 14.14
CA GLU A 21 1.85 0.85 13.81
C GLU A 21 2.34 1.25 12.41
N SER A 22 3.56 0.83 12.02
CA SER A 22 4.06 1.04 10.65
C SER A 22 3.18 0.38 9.59
N LEU A 23 2.76 -0.87 9.82
CA LEU A 23 1.83 -1.57 8.92
C LEU A 23 0.48 -0.86 8.81
N ARG A 24 -0.07 -0.41 9.95
CA ARG A 24 -1.35 0.31 9.99
C ARG A 24 -1.26 1.65 9.28
N SER A 25 -0.18 2.39 9.49
CA SER A 25 0.12 3.65 8.80
C SER A 25 0.18 3.44 7.29
N THR A 26 0.92 2.42 6.84
CA THR A 26 1.02 2.06 5.41
C THR A 26 -0.35 1.74 4.81
N ALA A 27 -1.19 0.97 5.51
CA ALA A 27 -2.54 0.64 5.05
C ALA A 27 -3.45 1.87 4.93
N LYS A 28 -3.34 2.85 5.84
CA LYS A 28 -4.06 4.13 5.75
C LYS A 28 -3.67 4.89 4.48
N TRP A 29 -2.36 5.07 4.24
CA TRP A 29 -1.87 5.76 3.05
C TRP A 29 -2.28 5.08 1.75
N LEU A 30 -2.26 3.75 1.74
CA LEU A 30 -2.71 2.96 0.60
C LEU A 30 -4.21 3.17 0.30
N LEU A 31 -5.06 3.21 1.34
CA LEU A 31 -6.49 3.48 1.19
C LEU A 31 -6.73 4.89 0.64
N THR A 32 -5.98 5.89 1.12
CA THR A 32 -6.02 7.27 0.59
C THR A 32 -5.62 7.32 -0.88
N ALA A 33 -4.57 6.59 -1.28
CA ALA A 33 -4.16 6.52 -2.67
C ALA A 33 -5.26 5.92 -3.57
N PHE A 34 -5.91 4.84 -3.15
CA PHE A 34 -7.03 4.25 -3.90
C PHE A 34 -8.23 5.20 -4.02
N ALA A 35 -8.56 5.93 -2.96
CA ALA A 35 -9.60 6.94 -3.00
C ALA A 35 -9.25 8.08 -3.98
N GLY A 36 -7.98 8.50 -4.02
CA GLY A 36 -7.48 9.49 -4.98
C GLY A 36 -7.60 9.03 -6.43
N ILE A 37 -7.20 7.78 -6.73
CA ILE A 37 -7.32 7.21 -8.09
C ILE A 37 -8.80 7.07 -8.47
N ALA A 38 -9.65 6.59 -7.57
CA ALA A 38 -11.09 6.50 -7.81
C ALA A 38 -11.69 7.88 -8.14
N ALA A 39 -11.37 8.90 -7.35
CA ALA A 39 -11.82 10.27 -7.60
C ALA A 39 -11.30 10.82 -8.93
N ALA A 40 -10.03 10.58 -9.26
CA ALA A 40 -9.43 11.00 -10.54
C ALA A 40 -10.10 10.31 -11.74
N LEU A 41 -10.40 9.01 -11.64
CA LEU A 41 -11.17 8.29 -12.66
C LEU A 41 -12.58 8.85 -12.79
N THR A 42 -13.27 9.11 -11.66
CA THR A 42 -14.62 9.70 -11.69
C THR A 42 -14.65 11.11 -12.29
N ALA A 43 -13.66 11.95 -11.98
CA ALA A 43 -13.55 13.29 -12.53
C ALA A 43 -13.10 13.29 -14.01
N GLY A 44 -12.22 12.35 -14.38
CA GLY A 44 -11.69 12.17 -15.74
C GLY A 44 -12.68 11.51 -16.70
N LEU A 45 -13.76 10.90 -16.19
CA LEU A 45 -14.93 10.47 -16.97
C LEU A 45 -15.72 11.69 -17.45
N GLN A 46 -15.06 12.58 -18.20
CA GLN A 46 -15.77 13.52 -19.03
C GLN A 46 -16.48 12.70 -20.12
N LEU A 47 -17.77 12.47 -19.88
CA LEU A 47 -18.72 11.68 -20.67
C LEU A 47 -18.82 12.10 -22.16
N THR A 48 -18.16 13.19 -22.55
CA THR A 48 -18.23 13.79 -23.89
C THR A 48 -17.83 12.80 -24.98
N GLY A 49 -16.82 11.96 -24.75
CA GLY A 49 -16.41 10.91 -25.70
C GLY A 49 -17.35 9.71 -25.76
N ILE A 50 -17.97 9.33 -24.64
CA ILE A 50 -18.87 8.17 -24.56
C ILE A 50 -20.17 8.45 -25.31
N GLY A 51 -20.69 9.69 -25.22
CA GLY A 51 -21.90 10.09 -25.92
C GLY A 51 -21.79 10.11 -27.45
N ALA A 52 -20.57 10.18 -28.00
CA ALA A 52 -20.33 10.16 -29.44
C ALA A 52 -20.35 8.75 -30.05
N LEU A 53 -20.29 7.70 -29.23
CA LEU A 53 -20.27 6.32 -29.72
C LEU A 53 -21.70 5.84 -30.05
N PRO A 54 -21.91 5.21 -31.22
CA PRO A 54 -23.20 4.62 -31.54
C PRO A 54 -23.57 3.54 -30.51
N PRO A 55 -24.84 3.46 -30.06
CA PRO A 55 -25.26 2.47 -29.05
C PRO A 55 -25.13 1.02 -29.53
N THR A 56 -25.06 0.81 -30.85
CA THR A 56 -24.85 -0.48 -31.50
C THR A 56 -23.37 -0.85 -31.64
N SER A 57 -22.44 0.06 -31.34
CA SER A 57 -21.01 -0.20 -31.46
C SER A 57 -20.51 -1.07 -30.31
N TRP A 58 -19.80 -2.15 -30.63
CA TRP A 58 -19.17 -3.02 -29.63
C TRP A 58 -18.18 -2.26 -28.73
N ARG A 59 -17.62 -1.15 -29.21
CA ARG A 59 -16.67 -0.31 -28.46
C ARG A 59 -17.31 0.37 -27.26
N LEU A 60 -18.59 0.76 -27.35
CA LEU A 60 -19.31 1.31 -26.22
C LEU A 60 -19.39 0.29 -25.09
N TRP A 61 -19.77 -0.95 -25.42
CA TRP A 61 -19.85 -2.05 -24.44
C TRP A 61 -18.48 -2.41 -23.88
N ALA A 62 -17.42 -2.42 -24.70
CA ALA A 62 -16.06 -2.65 -24.24
C ALA A 62 -15.57 -1.52 -23.29
N ALA A 63 -15.89 -0.26 -23.59
CA ALA A 63 -15.57 0.87 -22.71
C ALA A 63 -16.30 0.76 -21.38
N LEU A 64 -17.62 0.50 -21.40
CA LEU A 64 -18.41 0.32 -20.19
C LEU A 64 -17.92 -0.86 -19.34
N ALA A 65 -17.60 -2.00 -19.98
CA ALA A 65 -17.06 -3.16 -19.31
C ALA A 65 -15.68 -2.89 -18.69
N GLY A 66 -14.78 -2.22 -19.43
CA GLY A 66 -13.46 -1.83 -18.93
C GLY A 66 -13.55 -0.89 -17.73
N LEU A 67 -14.39 0.14 -17.82
CA LEU A 67 -14.64 1.07 -16.73
C LEU A 67 -15.24 0.39 -15.50
N GLY A 68 -16.28 -0.43 -15.70
CA GLY A 68 -16.93 -1.18 -14.62
C GLY A 68 -15.95 -2.13 -13.93
N THR A 69 -15.12 -2.82 -14.71
CA THR A 69 -14.08 -3.72 -14.17
C THR A 69 -13.02 -2.96 -13.40
N ALA A 70 -12.55 -1.81 -13.90
CA ALA A 70 -11.60 -0.96 -13.20
C ALA A 70 -12.15 -0.51 -11.83
N LEU A 71 -13.37 0.02 -11.80
CA LEU A 71 -14.02 0.48 -10.57
C LEU A 71 -14.29 -0.68 -9.59
N ALA A 72 -14.77 -1.82 -10.07
CA ALA A 72 -14.97 -3.01 -9.23
C ALA A 72 -13.65 -3.50 -8.62
N THR A 73 -12.57 -3.46 -9.40
CA THR A 73 -11.23 -3.86 -8.94
C THR A 73 -10.70 -2.89 -7.88
N LEU A 74 -10.85 -1.57 -8.08
CA LEU A 74 -10.51 -0.57 -7.07
C LEU A 74 -11.33 -0.76 -5.78
N GLY A 75 -12.62 -1.03 -5.89
CA GLY A 75 -13.49 -1.34 -4.74
C GLY A 75 -13.02 -2.57 -3.98
N TYR A 76 -12.63 -3.63 -4.71
CA TYR A 76 -12.05 -4.84 -4.12
C TYR A 76 -10.73 -4.56 -3.39
N MET A 77 -9.84 -3.75 -3.98
CA MET A 77 -8.57 -3.34 -3.36
C MET A 77 -8.80 -2.54 -2.07
N ALA A 78 -9.74 -1.59 -2.09
CA ALA A 78 -10.11 -0.79 -0.92
C ALA A 78 -10.74 -1.64 0.20
N SER A 79 -11.63 -2.58 -0.15
CA SER A 79 -12.23 -3.52 0.80
C SER A 79 -11.16 -4.42 1.43
N SER A 80 -10.23 -4.93 0.63
CA SER A 80 -9.12 -5.76 1.11
C SER A 80 -8.18 -5.00 2.05
N ALA A 81 -7.87 -3.73 1.75
CA ALA A 81 -7.08 -2.87 2.62
C ALA A 81 -7.81 -2.55 3.93
N SER A 82 -9.13 -2.32 3.85
CA SER A 82 -9.98 -2.08 5.02
C SER A 82 -10.02 -3.28 5.97
N ALA A 83 -10.05 -4.50 5.42
CA ALA A 83 -10.03 -5.73 6.22
C ALA A 83 -8.76 -5.87 7.10
N VAL A 84 -7.63 -5.32 6.67
CA VAL A 84 -6.40 -5.28 7.48
C VAL A 84 -6.51 -4.26 8.63
N LEU A 85 -7.22 -3.16 8.40
CA LEU A 85 -7.45 -2.13 9.42
C LEU A 85 -8.49 -2.54 10.46
N THR A 86 -9.44 -3.39 10.09
CA THR A 86 -10.52 -3.89 10.97
C THR A 86 -10.18 -5.22 11.63
N GLN A 87 -8.91 -5.64 11.64
CA GLN A 87 -8.54 -6.94 12.17
C GLN A 87 -8.83 -7.02 13.67
N ASP A 88 -9.57 -8.06 14.07
CA ASP A 88 -9.83 -8.37 15.47
C ASP A 88 -8.52 -8.66 16.21
N TRP A 89 -8.37 -8.04 17.38
CA TRP A 89 -7.22 -8.26 18.24
C TRP A 89 -7.21 -9.70 18.76
N VAL A 90 -6.08 -10.39 18.57
CA VAL A 90 -5.85 -11.71 19.15
C VAL A 90 -5.60 -11.54 20.64
N THR A 91 -6.36 -12.25 21.46
CA THR A 91 -6.20 -12.25 22.93
C THR A 91 -5.64 -13.59 23.39
N LEU A 92 -5.03 -13.63 24.58
CA LEU A 92 -4.57 -14.89 25.20
C LEU A 92 -5.69 -15.93 25.35
N ASN A 93 -6.95 -15.49 25.49
CA ASN A 93 -8.07 -16.41 25.61
C ASN A 93 -8.26 -17.24 24.32
N THR A 94 -7.93 -16.65 23.16
CA THR A 94 -8.01 -17.33 21.85
C THR A 94 -7.09 -18.54 21.75
N PHE A 95 -5.99 -18.59 22.52
CA PHE A 95 -5.05 -19.72 22.50
C PHE A 95 -5.37 -20.83 23.51
N THR A 96 -6.16 -20.53 24.53
CA THR A 96 -6.37 -21.45 25.66
C THR A 96 -7.65 -22.25 25.50
N ASP A 97 -8.70 -21.63 24.96
CA ASP A 97 -9.97 -22.31 24.74
C ASP A 97 -9.95 -23.08 23.42
N ARG A 98 -9.49 -24.35 23.47
CA ARG A 98 -9.86 -25.33 22.44
C ARG A 98 -11.37 -25.50 22.32
N ASP A 99 -12.13 -25.13 23.36
CA ASP A 99 -13.59 -25.18 23.40
C ASP A 99 -14.29 -24.01 22.67
N ILE A 100 -13.56 -22.95 22.29
CA ILE A 100 -14.12 -21.90 21.39
C ILE A 100 -14.46 -22.50 20.01
N GLU A 101 -13.85 -23.63 19.65
CA GLU A 101 -14.10 -24.33 18.39
C GLU A 101 -15.57 -24.79 18.26
N SER A 102 -16.29 -25.00 19.36
CA SER A 102 -17.72 -25.31 19.32
C SER A 102 -18.65 -24.08 19.29
N GLN A 103 -18.13 -22.87 19.56
CA GLN A 103 -18.94 -21.63 19.61
C GLN A 103 -18.87 -20.79 18.33
N LEU A 104 -17.90 -21.04 17.44
CA LEU A 104 -17.70 -20.30 16.19
C LEU A 104 -18.28 -21.03 14.96
N THR A 105 -19.47 -21.62 15.10
CA THR A 105 -20.09 -22.52 14.11
C THR A 105 -20.41 -21.87 12.74
N ASP A 106 -20.34 -20.54 12.61
CA ASP A 106 -20.78 -19.82 11.40
C ASP A 106 -19.65 -19.33 10.47
N VAL A 107 -18.37 -19.53 10.82
CA VAL A 107 -17.25 -19.21 9.92
C VAL A 107 -16.56 -20.50 9.51
N PRO A 108 -16.25 -20.76 8.21
CA PRO A 108 -15.51 -21.95 7.79
C PRO A 108 -14.17 -22.04 8.54
N GLY A 109 -14.17 -22.80 9.63
CA GLY A 109 -13.17 -22.70 10.70
C GLY A 109 -11.77 -23.17 10.33
N HIS A 110 -11.64 -23.95 9.26
CA HIS A 110 -10.37 -24.59 8.89
C HIS A 110 -9.27 -23.59 8.51
N GLU A 111 -9.58 -22.51 7.78
CA GLU A 111 -8.55 -21.52 7.40
C GLU A 111 -8.11 -20.67 8.60
N ARG A 112 -9.06 -20.28 9.45
CA ARG A 112 -8.80 -19.51 10.67
C ARG A 112 -7.93 -20.33 11.62
N ARG A 113 -8.24 -21.62 11.80
CA ARG A 113 -7.47 -22.57 12.60
C ARG A 113 -6.04 -22.72 12.08
N ARG A 114 -5.86 -23.04 10.80
CA ARG A 114 -4.51 -23.14 10.18
C ARG A 114 -3.68 -21.87 10.31
N ARG A 115 -4.33 -20.71 10.33
CA ARG A 115 -3.63 -19.44 10.59
C ARG A 115 -3.18 -19.34 12.04
N PHE A 116 -4.06 -19.63 13.00
CA PHE A 116 -3.69 -19.60 14.41
C PHE A 116 -2.62 -20.63 14.75
N ASP A 117 -2.69 -21.82 14.17
CA ASP A 117 -1.68 -22.87 14.36
C ASP A 117 -0.30 -22.38 13.93
N ARG A 118 -0.19 -21.73 12.75
CA ARG A 118 1.09 -21.13 12.28
C ARG A 118 1.61 -19.99 13.17
N VAL A 119 0.71 -19.20 13.75
CA VAL A 119 1.12 -18.13 14.68
C VAL A 119 1.57 -18.74 16.01
N ALA A 120 0.85 -19.75 16.50
CA ALA A 120 1.19 -20.46 17.74
C ALA A 120 2.54 -21.19 17.62
N GLU A 121 2.79 -21.85 16.48
CA GLU A 121 4.07 -22.49 16.16
C GLU A 121 5.22 -21.49 16.22
N ARG A 122 5.10 -20.33 15.56
CA ARG A 122 6.12 -19.27 15.61
C ARG A 122 6.34 -18.71 17.01
N ILE A 123 5.29 -18.59 17.83
CA ILE A 123 5.42 -18.15 19.22
C ILE A 123 6.16 -19.19 20.05
N GLU A 124 5.90 -20.48 19.81
CA GLU A 124 6.57 -21.58 20.48
C GLU A 124 8.05 -21.65 20.10
N ASP A 125 8.39 -21.46 18.82
CA ASP A 125 9.78 -21.39 18.34
C ASP A 125 10.58 -20.28 19.05
N ASN A 126 9.92 -19.16 19.36
CA ASN A 126 10.51 -18.01 20.05
C ASN A 126 10.24 -18.00 21.56
N ARG A 127 9.77 -19.12 22.15
CA ARG A 127 9.35 -19.17 23.55
C ARG A 127 10.43 -18.71 24.52
N HIS A 128 11.70 -19.07 24.25
CA HIS A 128 12.82 -18.82 25.16
C HIS A 128 13.05 -17.32 25.37
N GLU A 129 12.78 -16.52 24.33
CA GLU A 129 12.89 -15.08 24.36
C GLU A 129 11.63 -14.42 24.95
N LEU A 130 10.44 -14.93 24.58
CA LEU A 130 9.17 -14.28 24.91
C LEU A 130 8.68 -14.57 26.34
N TYR A 131 8.67 -15.83 26.76
CA TYR A 131 7.98 -16.22 28.00
C TYR A 131 8.59 -17.44 28.71
N GLY A 132 9.68 -18.02 28.20
CA GLY A 132 10.30 -19.22 28.75
C GLY A 132 10.78 -19.06 30.20
N HIS A 133 11.06 -17.82 30.62
CA HIS A 133 11.36 -17.48 32.01
C HIS A 133 10.11 -17.50 32.91
N ALA A 134 8.93 -17.29 32.35
CA ALA A 134 7.66 -17.17 33.05
C ALA A 134 6.88 -18.50 33.11
N ALA A 135 6.92 -19.32 32.05
CA ALA A 135 6.18 -20.58 31.94
C ALA A 135 6.85 -21.55 30.95
N PRO A 136 6.63 -22.88 31.10
CA PRO A 136 7.19 -23.89 30.19
C PRO A 136 6.52 -23.91 28.81
N ASP A 137 5.24 -23.53 28.75
CA ASP A 137 4.41 -23.52 27.55
C ASP A 137 3.35 -22.40 27.65
N LEU A 138 2.73 -22.05 26.52
CA LEU A 138 1.72 -20.98 26.43
C LEU A 138 0.47 -21.26 27.31
N PRO A 139 -0.13 -22.47 27.33
CA PRO A 139 -1.23 -22.78 28.24
C PRO A 139 -0.84 -22.65 29.72
N GLY A 140 0.40 -23.00 30.05
CA GLY A 140 1.00 -22.85 31.37
C GLY A 140 1.15 -21.40 31.78
N LEU A 141 1.48 -20.50 30.85
CA LEU A 141 1.49 -19.06 31.10
C LEU A 141 0.09 -18.56 31.49
N HIS A 142 -0.93 -18.94 30.72
CA HIS A 142 -2.31 -18.54 31.00
C HIS A 142 -2.80 -19.07 32.36
N ARG A 143 -2.56 -20.35 32.65
CA ARG A 143 -2.89 -20.97 33.95
C ARG A 143 -2.19 -20.26 35.10
N ARG A 144 -0.88 -20.01 35.00
CA ARG A 144 -0.11 -19.30 36.03
C ARG A 144 -0.61 -17.88 36.25
N LEU A 145 -1.02 -17.20 35.19
CA LEU A 145 -1.61 -15.86 35.28
C LEU A 145 -2.93 -15.88 36.06
N ARG A 146 -3.81 -16.86 35.77
CA ARG A 146 -5.08 -17.06 36.50
C ARG A 146 -4.85 -17.41 37.97
N GLU A 147 -3.92 -18.31 38.26
CA GLU A 147 -3.54 -18.68 39.63
C GLU A 147 -2.96 -17.48 40.41
N ALA A 148 -2.16 -16.64 39.75
CA ALA A 148 -1.60 -15.44 40.39
C ALA A 148 -2.69 -14.41 40.71
N ASP A 149 -3.67 -14.24 39.83
CA ASP A 149 -4.82 -13.35 40.05
C ASP A 149 -5.71 -13.85 41.20
N GLU A 150 -6.02 -15.15 41.23
CA GLU A 150 -6.75 -15.78 42.33
C GLU A 150 -6.03 -15.58 43.68
N LYS A 151 -4.70 -15.76 43.72
CA LYS A 151 -3.89 -15.53 44.93
C LYS A 151 -3.95 -14.09 45.44
N ILE A 152 -4.04 -13.10 44.55
CA ILE A 152 -4.20 -11.69 44.97
C ILE A 152 -5.51 -11.52 45.74
N HIS A 153 -6.58 -12.17 45.29
CA HIS A 153 -7.90 -12.09 45.90
C HIS A 153 -8.02 -12.89 47.20
N THR A 154 -7.36 -14.04 47.30
CA THR A 154 -7.44 -14.91 48.48
C THR A 154 -6.40 -14.58 49.56
N ALA A 155 -5.41 -13.73 49.28
CA ALA A 155 -4.37 -13.37 50.25
C ALA A 155 -4.95 -12.57 51.44
N ALA A 156 -4.89 -13.17 52.62
CA ALA A 156 -5.30 -12.57 53.89
C ALA A 156 -4.25 -11.60 54.47
N ASP A 157 -2.96 -11.89 54.24
CA ASP A 157 -1.83 -11.11 54.74
C ASP A 157 -1.34 -10.09 53.68
N PRO A 158 -1.02 -8.83 54.07
CA PRO A 158 -0.52 -7.82 53.16
C PRO A 158 0.78 -8.19 52.42
N ALA A 159 1.74 -8.84 53.09
CA ALA A 159 3.02 -9.18 52.47
C ALA A 159 2.86 -10.27 51.41
N SER A 160 2.01 -11.26 51.68
CA SER A 160 1.62 -12.32 50.74
C SER A 160 0.90 -11.74 49.52
N ARG A 161 0.02 -10.75 49.74
CA ARG A 161 -0.65 -10.03 48.65
C ARG A 161 0.35 -9.26 47.79
N GLU A 162 1.31 -8.56 48.40
CA GLU A 162 2.34 -7.81 47.67
C GLU A 162 3.21 -8.74 46.81
N ALA A 163 3.62 -9.90 47.34
CA ALA A 163 4.34 -10.91 46.57
C ALA A 163 3.51 -11.46 45.40
N ALA A 164 2.21 -11.73 45.60
CA ALA A 164 1.31 -12.17 44.55
C ALA A 164 1.13 -11.10 43.46
N VAL A 165 1.02 -9.82 43.84
CA VAL A 165 0.93 -8.68 42.91
C VAL A 165 2.19 -8.56 42.05
N ARG A 166 3.39 -8.64 42.65
CA ARG A 166 4.66 -8.64 41.90
C ARG A 166 4.71 -9.78 40.89
N ARG A 167 4.38 -10.99 41.32
CA ARG A 167 4.39 -12.17 40.44
C ARG A 167 3.37 -12.04 39.31
N ALA A 168 2.18 -11.52 39.59
CA ALA A 168 1.18 -11.27 38.56
C ALA A 168 1.64 -10.19 37.57
N ALA A 169 2.35 -9.16 38.02
CA ALA A 169 2.91 -8.13 37.13
C ALA A 169 3.93 -8.71 36.14
N GLU A 170 4.84 -9.57 36.61
CA GLU A 170 5.79 -10.30 35.74
C GLU A 170 5.06 -11.14 34.69
N LEU A 171 4.09 -11.95 35.12
CA LEU A 171 3.30 -12.81 34.22
C LEU A 171 2.49 -11.99 33.21
N ARG A 172 1.91 -10.85 33.63
CA ARG A 172 1.21 -9.91 32.74
C ARG A 172 2.15 -9.23 31.74
N SER A 173 3.42 -9.03 32.09
CA SER A 173 4.42 -8.52 31.13
C SER A 173 4.70 -9.53 30.04
N ALA A 174 5.08 -10.76 30.41
CA ALA A 174 5.32 -11.85 29.46
C ALA A 174 4.08 -12.13 28.58
N ALA A 175 2.90 -12.14 29.19
CA ALA A 175 1.63 -12.25 28.48
C ALA A 175 1.41 -11.14 27.43
N ARG A 176 1.72 -9.89 27.76
CA ARG A 176 1.62 -8.75 26.81
C ARG A 176 2.59 -8.89 25.65
N GLU A 177 3.82 -9.32 25.90
CA GLU A 177 4.82 -9.56 24.85
C GLU A 177 4.38 -10.64 23.88
N VAL A 178 3.87 -11.76 24.40
CA VAL A 178 3.31 -12.84 23.56
C VAL A 178 2.13 -12.34 22.74
N VAL A 179 1.21 -11.58 23.32
CA VAL A 179 0.05 -11.02 22.60
C VAL A 179 0.48 -10.04 21.51
N GLN A 180 1.47 -9.19 21.77
CA GLN A 180 2.01 -8.26 20.76
C GLN A 180 2.67 -9.03 19.60
N CYS A 181 3.48 -10.03 19.91
CA CYS A 181 4.12 -10.91 18.92
C CYS A 181 3.06 -11.66 18.08
N ALA A 182 2.03 -12.23 18.73
CA ALA A 182 0.93 -12.91 18.07
C ALA A 182 0.18 -11.99 17.08
N ASN A 183 -0.16 -10.79 17.53
CA ASN A 183 -0.85 -9.80 16.70
C ASN A 183 0.03 -9.35 15.53
N TYR A 184 1.33 -9.16 15.74
CA TYR A 184 2.28 -8.85 14.68
C TYR A 184 2.29 -9.93 13.59
N TYR A 185 2.51 -11.20 13.94
CA TYR A 185 2.56 -12.27 12.93
C TYR A 185 1.22 -12.51 12.23
N ALA A 186 0.11 -12.41 12.96
CA ALA A 186 -1.23 -12.52 12.38
C ALA A 186 -1.48 -11.41 11.33
N THR A 187 -1.08 -10.18 11.65
CA THR A 187 -1.20 -9.02 10.76
C THR A 187 -0.24 -9.13 9.57
N LEU A 188 1.00 -9.57 9.80
CA LEU A 188 2.00 -9.76 8.75
C LEU A 188 1.55 -10.79 7.70
N ASP A 189 0.97 -11.91 8.13
CA ASP A 189 0.41 -12.92 7.22
C ASP A 189 -0.80 -12.38 6.43
N LEU A 190 -1.65 -11.52 7.01
CA LEU A 190 -2.68 -10.83 6.23
C LEU A 190 -2.06 -9.90 5.20
N TYR A 191 -1.09 -9.11 5.62
CA TYR A 191 -0.45 -8.13 4.77
C TYR A 191 0.24 -8.79 3.57
N ARG A 192 0.93 -9.92 3.76
CA ARG A 192 1.56 -10.69 2.67
C ARG A 192 0.53 -11.17 1.65
N ARG A 193 -0.56 -11.80 2.10
CA ARG A 193 -1.64 -12.26 1.20
C ARG A 193 -2.33 -11.10 0.50
N MET A 194 -2.57 -10.02 1.23
CA MET A 194 -3.14 -8.79 0.68
C MET A 194 -2.23 -8.25 -0.43
N LYS A 195 -0.91 -8.17 -0.20
CA LYS A 195 0.05 -7.67 -1.19
C LYS A 195 -0.04 -8.46 -2.50
N THR A 196 0.00 -9.79 -2.47
CA THR A 196 -0.10 -10.62 -3.69
C THR A 196 -1.42 -10.39 -4.41
N ARG A 197 -2.54 -10.35 -3.68
CA ARG A 197 -3.88 -10.09 -4.27
C ARG A 197 -3.99 -8.68 -4.85
N LEU A 198 -3.43 -7.68 -4.18
CA LEU A 198 -3.41 -6.29 -4.64
C LEU A 198 -2.53 -6.11 -5.88
N THR A 199 -1.41 -6.83 -5.98
CA THR A 199 -0.58 -6.80 -7.20
C THR A 199 -1.36 -7.32 -8.40
N TRP A 200 -2.04 -8.47 -8.26
CA TRP A 200 -2.90 -8.99 -9.33
C TRP A 200 -4.07 -8.06 -9.66
N ALA A 201 -4.73 -7.53 -8.64
CA ALA A 201 -5.81 -6.56 -8.83
C ALA A 201 -5.31 -5.28 -9.54
N ALA A 202 -4.13 -4.77 -9.20
CA ALA A 202 -3.55 -3.61 -9.87
C ALA A 202 -3.28 -3.88 -11.35
N LEU A 203 -2.79 -5.07 -11.70
CA LEU A 203 -2.60 -5.47 -13.11
C LEU A 203 -3.94 -5.52 -13.86
N VAL A 204 -4.97 -6.13 -13.26
CA VAL A 204 -6.32 -6.19 -13.85
C VAL A 204 -6.89 -4.78 -14.04
N ALA A 205 -6.74 -3.90 -13.05
CA ALA A 205 -7.19 -2.51 -13.14
C ALA A 205 -6.46 -1.76 -14.26
N ALA A 206 -5.14 -1.91 -14.39
CA ALA A 206 -4.35 -1.28 -15.44
C ALA A 206 -4.80 -1.74 -16.84
N VAL A 207 -5.00 -3.04 -17.04
CA VAL A 207 -5.52 -3.60 -18.31
C VAL A 207 -6.93 -3.06 -18.59
N ALA A 208 -7.81 -3.04 -17.59
CA ALA A 208 -9.18 -2.56 -17.74
C ALA A 208 -9.24 -1.06 -18.12
N ILE A 209 -8.38 -0.23 -17.51
CA ILE A 209 -8.21 1.19 -17.86
C ILE A 209 -7.67 1.34 -19.29
N GLY A 210 -6.69 0.52 -19.69
CA GLY A 210 -6.17 0.51 -21.06
C GLY A 210 -7.24 0.15 -22.10
N VAL A 211 -8.05 -0.87 -21.82
CA VAL A 211 -9.19 -1.26 -22.67
C VAL A 211 -10.21 -0.12 -22.74
N PHE A 212 -10.54 0.51 -21.62
CA PHE A 212 -11.43 1.67 -21.60
C PHE A 212 -10.90 2.82 -22.48
N ALA A 213 -9.63 3.20 -22.30
CA ALA A 213 -8.99 4.28 -23.05
C ALA A 213 -8.94 3.99 -24.57
N TYR A 214 -8.62 2.76 -24.94
CA TYR A 214 -8.61 2.31 -26.34
C TYR A 214 -10.02 2.29 -26.95
N ALA A 215 -11.01 1.82 -26.20
CA ALA A 215 -12.38 1.74 -26.67
C ALA A 215 -13.04 3.13 -26.81
N SER A 216 -12.70 4.07 -25.91
CA SER A 216 -13.24 5.43 -25.89
C SER A 216 -12.60 6.38 -26.91
N SER A 217 -11.44 6.02 -27.46
CA SER A 217 -10.70 6.81 -28.45
C SER A 217 -10.91 6.24 -29.87
N PRO A 218 -11.95 6.64 -30.61
CA PRO A 218 -12.07 6.25 -32.00
C PRO A 218 -10.84 6.71 -32.80
N PRO A 219 -10.31 5.90 -33.74
CA PRO A 219 -9.23 6.37 -34.59
C PRO A 219 -9.73 7.61 -35.32
N LYS A 220 -8.94 8.68 -35.28
CA LYS A 220 -9.24 9.89 -36.04
C LYS A 220 -9.46 9.45 -37.51
N PRO A 221 -10.55 9.87 -38.18
CA PRO A 221 -10.70 9.65 -39.61
C PRO A 221 -9.38 10.07 -40.27
N GLN A 222 -8.81 9.21 -41.10
CA GLN A 222 -7.60 9.60 -41.83
C GLN A 222 -7.91 10.91 -42.54
N ASP A 223 -7.09 11.94 -42.31
CA ASP A 223 -7.28 13.24 -42.95
C ASP A 223 -7.51 12.97 -44.44
N PRO A 224 -8.58 13.52 -45.03
CA PRO A 224 -8.88 13.27 -46.42
C PRO A 224 -7.61 13.58 -47.20
N VAL A 225 -7.05 12.55 -47.85
CA VAL A 225 -5.83 12.69 -48.64
C VAL A 225 -6.07 13.88 -49.55
N ASP A 226 -5.23 14.91 -49.45
CA ASP A 226 -5.33 16.11 -50.29
C ASP A 226 -5.04 15.68 -51.72
N VAL A 227 -6.07 15.19 -52.43
CA VAL A 227 -5.98 14.81 -53.83
C VAL A 227 -5.90 16.12 -54.60
N ARG A 228 -4.67 16.61 -54.75
CA ARG A 228 -4.38 17.67 -55.71
C ARG A 228 -4.58 17.11 -57.10
N ILE A 229 -5.78 17.33 -57.63
CA ILE A 229 -6.09 17.08 -59.03
C ILE A 229 -5.31 18.12 -59.84
N HIS A 230 -4.13 17.73 -60.31
CA HIS A 230 -3.41 18.49 -61.34
C HIS A 230 -4.19 18.34 -62.65
N LEU A 231 -5.11 19.26 -62.90
CA LEU A 231 -5.72 19.41 -64.21
C LEU A 231 -4.61 19.87 -65.17
N ALA A 232 -4.08 18.93 -65.96
CA ALA A 232 -3.20 19.27 -67.07
C ALA A 232 -3.98 20.22 -67.99
N ALA A 233 -3.53 21.47 -68.08
CA ALA A 233 -4.11 22.41 -69.03
C ALA A 233 -4.07 21.76 -70.41
N PRO A 234 -5.21 21.58 -71.11
CA PRO A 234 -5.17 21.11 -72.48
C PRO A 234 -4.27 22.06 -73.25
N ALA A 235 -3.34 21.53 -74.05
CA ALA A 235 -2.38 22.29 -74.85
C ALA A 235 -3.03 23.14 -75.98
N GLY A 236 -4.28 23.54 -75.81
CA GLY A 236 -5.01 24.44 -76.69
C GLY A 236 -4.80 25.89 -76.27
N ARG A 237 -3.91 26.56 -77.01
CA ARG A 237 -3.87 28.00 -77.28
C ARG A 237 -4.65 28.88 -76.29
N CYS A 238 -3.93 29.53 -75.37
CA CYS A 238 -4.47 30.70 -74.68
C CYS A 238 -5.01 31.70 -75.71
N PRO A 239 -6.29 32.12 -75.62
CA PRO A 239 -6.68 33.37 -76.24
C PRO A 239 -5.85 34.49 -75.59
N PRO A 240 -5.42 35.49 -76.39
CA PRO A 240 -4.62 36.60 -75.88
C PRO A 240 -5.38 37.32 -74.74
N PRO A 241 -4.67 37.78 -73.70
CA PRO A 241 -5.30 38.44 -72.57
C PRO A 241 -6.05 39.69 -73.04
N PRO A 242 -7.32 39.90 -72.65
CA PRO A 242 -7.98 41.17 -72.87
C PRO A 242 -7.20 42.25 -72.12
N ALA A 243 -6.88 43.33 -72.83
CA ALA A 243 -6.17 44.47 -72.30
C ALA A 243 -6.94 45.07 -71.11
N ARG A 244 -6.25 45.14 -69.96
CA ARG A 244 -6.47 46.08 -68.83
C ARG A 244 -7.93 46.42 -68.51
N CYS A 245 -8.50 45.73 -67.53
CA CYS A 245 -9.53 46.32 -66.67
C CYS A 245 -9.02 46.39 -65.23
N GLY A 246 -8.96 47.64 -64.73
CA GLY A 246 -9.18 48.08 -63.36
C GLY A 246 -8.70 47.19 -62.22
N SER A 247 -7.61 47.64 -61.59
CA SER A 247 -7.30 47.37 -60.19
C SER A 247 -8.37 48.00 -59.28
N GLU A 248 -9.34 47.23 -58.81
CA GLU A 248 -10.10 47.57 -57.61
C GLU A 248 -10.09 46.40 -56.63
N GLY A 249 -9.66 46.72 -55.41
CA GLY A 249 -9.25 45.78 -54.39
C GLY A 249 -10.40 44.93 -53.88
N LEU A 250 -10.18 43.63 -53.86
CA LEU A 250 -10.86 42.73 -52.94
C LEU A 250 -9.79 42.05 -52.09
N GLY A 251 -9.60 42.64 -50.91
CA GLY A 251 -8.84 42.03 -49.82
C GLY A 251 -9.53 40.75 -49.39
N LEU A 252 -9.15 39.62 -49.99
CA LEU A 252 -9.39 38.30 -49.45
C LEU A 252 -8.48 38.12 -48.24
N THR A 253 -9.01 38.51 -47.08
CA THR A 253 -8.42 38.27 -45.77
C THR A 253 -8.22 36.77 -45.56
N ARG A 254 -6.96 36.36 -45.78
CA ARG A 254 -6.19 35.44 -44.93
C ARG A 254 -7.07 34.50 -44.11
N GLY A 255 -7.32 33.31 -44.66
CA GLY A 255 -7.91 32.19 -43.95
C GLY A 255 -7.20 31.99 -42.62
N GLN A 256 -7.91 32.31 -41.55
CA GLN A 256 -7.47 32.14 -40.17
C GLN A 256 -7.32 30.63 -39.96
N HIS A 257 -6.06 30.17 -39.90
CA HIS A 257 -5.74 28.87 -39.34
C HIS A 257 -6.27 28.88 -37.90
N VAL A 258 -7.41 28.25 -37.69
CA VAL A 258 -7.89 27.90 -36.36
C VAL A 258 -6.85 26.92 -35.82
N HIS A 259 -6.03 27.40 -34.89
CA HIS A 259 -5.22 26.55 -34.06
C HIS A 259 -6.19 25.70 -33.23
N ASP A 260 -6.51 24.50 -33.74
CA ASP A 260 -6.97 23.42 -32.89
C ASP A 260 -5.88 23.20 -31.84
N HIS A 261 -6.14 23.73 -30.65
CA HIS A 261 -5.42 23.32 -29.46
C HIS A 261 -5.82 21.87 -29.21
N ASP A 262 -5.13 20.94 -29.89
CA ASP A 262 -5.00 19.55 -29.46
C ASP A 262 -4.52 19.61 -28.01
N ALA A 263 -5.47 19.54 -27.08
CA ALA A 263 -5.22 19.27 -25.69
C ALA A 263 -4.61 17.88 -25.64
N ALA A 264 -3.28 17.83 -25.81
CA ALA A 264 -2.47 16.70 -25.45
C ALA A 264 -2.66 16.52 -23.94
N PHE A 265 -3.68 15.74 -23.58
CA PHE A 265 -3.73 15.04 -22.32
C PHE A 265 -2.49 14.15 -22.31
N GLY A 266 -1.38 14.72 -21.84
CA GLY A 266 -0.21 13.96 -21.47
C GLY A 266 -0.69 12.94 -20.47
N VAL A 267 -0.79 11.70 -20.94
CA VAL A 267 -0.87 10.53 -20.07
C VAL A 267 0.41 10.58 -19.26
N VAL A 268 0.31 11.16 -18.06
CA VAL A 268 1.35 11.02 -17.04
C VAL A 268 1.33 9.54 -16.69
N LEU A 269 2.12 8.76 -17.43
CA LEU A 269 2.50 7.43 -17.02
C LEU A 269 3.27 7.62 -15.71
N LEU A 270 2.56 7.44 -14.60
CA LEU A 270 3.19 7.14 -13.33
C LEU A 270 4.03 5.89 -13.57
N ASP A 271 5.35 6.03 -13.58
CA ASP A 271 6.30 4.92 -13.47
C ASP A 271 6.08 4.24 -12.12
N LEU A 272 5.06 3.39 -12.07
CA LEU A 272 4.86 2.39 -11.03
C LEU A 272 5.83 1.26 -11.32
N VAL A 273 7.09 1.47 -10.96
CA VAL A 273 8.10 0.40 -10.91
C VAL A 273 7.68 -0.58 -9.82
N PHE A 274 6.90 -1.59 -10.20
CA PHE A 274 6.62 -2.74 -9.35
C PHE A 274 7.87 -3.63 -9.33
N VAL A 275 8.64 -3.51 -8.25
CA VAL A 275 9.66 -4.50 -7.91
C VAL A 275 8.93 -5.81 -7.61
N HIS A 276 8.92 -6.71 -8.59
CA HIS A 276 8.50 -8.10 -8.42
C HIS A 276 9.51 -8.77 -7.48
N LEU A 277 9.17 -8.83 -6.20
CA LEU A 277 9.92 -9.62 -5.23
C LEU A 277 9.57 -11.09 -5.51
N PRO A 278 10.56 -11.96 -5.80
CA PRO A 278 10.30 -13.38 -5.97
C PRO A 278 9.61 -13.90 -4.71
N GLU A 279 8.52 -14.65 -4.89
CA GLU A 279 7.96 -15.44 -3.80
C GLU A 279 9.05 -16.42 -3.37
N ASP A 280 9.42 -16.38 -2.09
CA ASP A 280 10.31 -17.38 -1.50
C ASP A 280 9.62 -18.74 -1.68
N ASP A 281 10.11 -19.52 -2.65
CA ASP A 281 9.78 -20.92 -2.77
C ASP A 281 10.09 -21.59 -1.42
N GLU A 282 9.06 -22.28 -0.94
CA GLU A 282 9.02 -23.17 0.20
C GLU A 282 10.34 -23.95 0.32
N VAL A 283 11.22 -23.52 1.24
CA VAL A 283 12.38 -24.31 1.66
C VAL A 283 11.81 -25.56 2.32
N THR A 284 11.79 -26.64 1.53
CA THR A 284 11.53 -27.98 2.01
C THR A 284 12.69 -28.38 2.89
N ASP A 285 12.46 -28.37 4.21
CA ASP A 285 13.47 -28.71 5.20
C ASP A 285 13.96 -30.14 4.98
N GLY A 286 15.17 -30.22 4.41
CA GLY A 286 15.96 -31.43 4.30
C GLY A 286 16.43 -31.84 5.68
N GLN A 287 15.83 -32.89 6.20
CA GLN A 287 16.35 -33.85 7.17
C GLN A 287 17.90 -33.85 7.25
N GLN A 288 18.47 -33.21 8.28
CA GLN A 288 19.86 -33.43 8.69
C GLN A 288 19.92 -34.16 10.02
N HIS A 289 20.31 -35.43 9.92
CA HIS A 289 20.81 -36.23 11.02
C HIS A 289 22.16 -35.69 11.54
N GLY A 290 22.22 -35.49 12.85
CA GLY A 290 23.32 -35.74 13.78
C GLY A 290 24.78 -35.50 13.39
N ALA A 291 25.48 -34.70 14.22
CA ALA A 291 26.74 -35.12 14.81
C ALA A 291 27.11 -34.28 16.05
N GLU A 292 27.58 -35.01 17.05
CA GLU A 292 28.23 -34.66 18.30
C GLU A 292 29.40 -33.66 18.23
N SER A 293 29.46 -32.80 19.26
CA SER A 293 30.59 -32.65 20.22
C SER A 293 31.53 -31.42 20.19
N VAL A 294 31.84 -31.05 21.44
CA VAL A 294 33.03 -30.36 22.00
C VAL A 294 33.12 -28.85 21.87
N GLY A 295 33.21 -28.22 23.06
CA GLY A 295 33.24 -26.78 23.26
C GLY A 295 34.62 -26.13 23.22
N ARG A 296 34.63 -24.81 23.38
CA ARG A 296 35.68 -24.03 24.06
C ARG A 296 35.27 -22.56 24.19
N HIS A 297 35.57 -22.01 25.37
CA HIS A 297 35.54 -20.60 25.72
C HIS A 297 36.39 -19.71 24.80
N ALA A 298 35.89 -18.51 24.47
CA ALA A 298 36.71 -17.29 24.37
C ALA A 298 35.85 -16.01 24.45
N HIS A 299 36.44 -15.00 25.10
CA HIS A 299 35.98 -13.65 25.45
C HIS A 299 35.37 -12.78 24.33
N PRO A 300 34.46 -11.84 24.65
CA PRO A 300 34.03 -10.79 23.73
C PRO A 300 35.00 -9.58 23.76
N ARG A 301 35.32 -9.06 22.57
CA ARG A 301 35.96 -7.76 22.35
C ARG A 301 34.92 -6.74 21.92
N ASP A 302 35.12 -5.53 22.41
CA ASP A 302 34.34 -4.32 22.18
C ASP A 302 34.02 -4.06 20.70
N ARG A 303 32.74 -3.83 20.42
CA ARG A 303 32.28 -3.11 19.23
C ARG A 303 31.41 -1.95 19.69
N GLU A 304 31.98 -0.77 19.65
CA GLU A 304 31.24 0.50 19.66
C GLU A 304 30.29 0.51 18.46
N VAL A 305 28.98 0.51 18.75
CA VAL A 305 27.93 0.76 17.75
C VAL A 305 27.50 2.20 17.90
N MET A 306 27.79 2.98 16.86
CA MET A 306 27.37 4.36 16.70
C MET A 306 25.84 4.42 16.52
N VAL A 307 25.16 5.06 17.46
CA VAL A 307 23.71 5.31 17.45
C VAL A 307 23.43 6.57 16.60
N PRO A 308 22.55 6.53 15.59
CA PRO A 308 22.06 7.74 14.95
C PRO A 308 21.01 8.42 15.84
N THR A 309 21.24 9.71 16.11
CA THR A 309 20.34 10.59 16.85
C THR A 309 19.02 10.81 16.11
N GLU A 310 17.93 10.50 16.80
CA GLU A 310 16.56 10.90 16.45
C GLU A 310 16.44 12.43 16.43
N GLY A 311 15.99 12.94 15.29
CA GLY A 311 15.54 14.32 15.17
C GLY A 311 14.74 14.47 13.88
N ASN A 312 13.50 14.95 14.02
CA ASN A 312 12.70 15.57 12.96
C ASN A 312 11.61 14.71 12.26
N SER A 313 10.68 14.11 13.02
CA SER A 313 9.44 13.54 12.45
C SER A 313 8.12 14.20 12.95
N GLU A 314 8.17 15.14 13.89
CA GLU A 314 6.94 15.72 14.51
C GLU A 314 6.32 16.93 13.79
N ARG A 315 6.81 17.37 12.63
CA ARG A 315 6.30 18.60 11.98
C ARG A 315 5.41 18.45 10.74
N ILE A 316 5.01 17.23 10.36
CA ILE A 316 4.20 17.03 9.13
C ILE A 316 2.75 16.57 9.44
N GLY A 317 2.39 16.35 10.72
CA GLY A 317 1.11 15.77 11.11
C GLY A 317 -0.06 16.71 11.43
N GLN A 318 -0.02 18.01 11.08
CA GLN A 318 -1.05 18.98 11.52
C GLN A 318 -1.74 19.82 10.43
N PHE A 319 -1.58 19.50 9.14
CA PHE A 319 -2.15 20.32 8.05
C PHE A 319 -3.37 19.76 7.30
N LEU A 320 -3.94 18.62 7.72
CA LEU A 320 -5.08 18.02 7.00
C LEU A 320 -6.28 17.75 7.91
N THR A 321 -6.74 18.79 8.58
CA THR A 321 -8.12 18.86 9.10
C THR A 321 -8.50 20.33 9.21
N LEU A 322 -9.03 20.89 8.12
CA LEU A 322 -10.05 21.95 8.09
C LEU A 322 -10.38 22.26 6.64
N GLY A 323 -11.56 21.85 6.20
CA GLY A 323 -12.12 22.25 4.91
C GLY A 323 -12.38 23.75 4.91
N SER A 324 -11.64 24.49 4.09
CA SER A 324 -11.99 25.86 3.72
C SER A 324 -11.52 26.13 2.28
N PRO A 325 -12.42 26.27 1.31
CA PRO A 325 -12.05 26.40 -0.11
C PRO A 325 -11.45 27.77 -0.48
N HIS A 326 -11.22 28.68 0.48
CA HIS A 326 -10.81 30.06 0.20
C HIS A 326 -9.30 30.32 0.19
N LEU A 327 -8.45 29.37 0.59
CA LEU A 327 -6.99 29.56 0.68
C LEU A 327 -6.16 28.91 -0.45
N ALA A 328 -6.78 28.10 -1.31
CA ALA A 328 -6.08 27.50 -2.45
C ALA A 328 -5.75 28.51 -3.57
N GLN A 329 -6.38 29.69 -3.55
CA GLN A 329 -6.24 30.69 -4.61
C GLN A 329 -5.07 31.67 -4.39
N GLU A 330 -4.51 31.75 -3.17
CA GLU A 330 -3.42 32.68 -2.84
C GLU A 330 -2.01 32.08 -2.99
N LEU A 331 -1.89 30.75 -3.03
CA LEU A 331 -0.59 30.07 -3.23
C LEU A 331 -0.22 29.87 -4.72
N PHE A 332 -1.14 30.13 -5.65
CA PHE A 332 -0.89 30.10 -7.10
C PHE A 332 -0.67 31.52 -7.68
N GLY A 333 0.27 32.24 -7.07
CA GLY A 333 0.74 33.54 -7.54
C GLY A 333 1.47 33.46 -8.89
N ARG A 334 0.80 33.97 -9.94
CA ARG A 334 1.27 34.83 -11.05
C ARG A 334 2.53 34.53 -11.88
N THR A 335 3.30 33.47 -11.66
CA THR A 335 4.35 33.04 -12.60
C THR A 335 4.22 31.57 -12.92
N GLY A 336 3.55 31.26 -14.04
CA GLY A 336 3.30 29.91 -14.52
C GLY A 336 4.56 29.19 -15.01
N GLN A 337 5.38 28.70 -14.07
CA GLN A 337 6.44 27.72 -14.30
C GLN A 337 6.56 26.83 -13.04
N PRO A 338 6.32 25.51 -13.11
CA PRO A 338 6.70 24.62 -12.03
C PRO A 338 8.22 24.42 -12.04
N TYR A 339 8.91 24.83 -10.97
CA TYR A 339 10.29 24.43 -10.74
C TYR A 339 10.32 22.95 -10.32
N LEU A 340 10.80 22.10 -11.22
CA LEU A 340 11.14 20.71 -10.94
C LEU A 340 12.55 20.69 -10.31
N LEU A 341 12.64 20.63 -8.98
CA LEU A 341 13.90 20.39 -8.28
C LEU A 341 14.26 18.90 -8.37
N LEU A 342 15.00 18.52 -9.42
CA LEU A 342 15.66 17.23 -9.51
C LEU A 342 16.87 17.22 -8.56
N HIS A 343 16.73 16.52 -7.44
CA HIS A 343 17.85 16.17 -6.59
C HIS A 343 18.62 15.02 -7.27
N THR A 344 19.68 15.35 -8.02
CA THR A 344 20.61 14.34 -8.54
C THR A 344 21.58 13.95 -7.43
N SER A 345 21.67 12.65 -7.16
CA SER A 345 22.63 12.05 -6.22
C SER A 345 24.02 11.97 -6.88
N PRO A 346 25.09 12.51 -6.28
CA PRO A 346 26.43 12.43 -6.86
C PRO A 346 27.19 11.24 -6.28
N TYR A 347 27.00 10.04 -6.82
CA TYR A 347 27.93 8.92 -6.61
C TYR A 347 27.98 8.01 -7.84
N GLU A 348 28.73 8.44 -8.85
CA GLU A 348 29.37 7.52 -9.79
C GLU A 348 30.88 7.80 -9.78
N ARG A 349 31.66 6.81 -9.34
CA ARG A 349 33.11 6.78 -9.58
C ARG A 349 33.34 6.10 -10.94
N PRO A 350 34.22 6.64 -11.80
CA PRO A 350 34.63 5.95 -13.00
C PRO A 350 35.53 4.76 -12.64
N ILE A 351 35.24 3.60 -13.23
CA ILE A 351 36.16 2.47 -13.33
C ILE A 351 37.16 2.84 -14.45
N VAL A 352 38.44 2.84 -14.12
CA VAL A 352 39.58 2.89 -15.06
C VAL A 352 39.98 1.47 -15.40
#